data_AF-A0A6L7T3S2-F1
#
_entry.id   AF-A0A6L7T3S2-F1
#
_cell.length_a   1.000
_cell.length_b   1.000
_cell.length_c   1.000
_cell.angle_alpha   90.00
_cell.angle_beta   90.00
_cell.angle_gamma   90.00
#
_symmetry.space_group_name_H-M   'P 1'
#
loop_
_entity.id
_entity.type
_entity.pdbx_description
1 polymer ?
#
loop_
_entity_poly.entity_id
_entity_poly.type
_entity_poly.pdbx_seq_one_letter_code
_entity_poly.pdbx_strand_id
1 'polypeptide(L)'
;MRHGYLSVLLLLVAIYPAEAGRYDDPSFLTEHLVSGGVAKDGIPALTNPTFVAPSEVNYVQENDVVMGIVINGEPRAYPHNIGWWNEIINDRAGDQSVVVSLCPLTGTGQVFNATDSDGSQIEFGVSGLLINSNLVMYDRRDDETLYPQMIYTAINGPQVGDRLELMPVVETTWALWQRMYPSTTVVKATTGWEYYNSRPAYNENQYTFYPYGDYRTSHRFLLFPPTTNGGAFDHRFETKDLVLGLCRNDQTKAYPFALMPDGAVINDLVGSDPVVVLFDYASHTALAYFNQLDDRPLSFYGVESAGPLPVEFMDAETGSRWNMLGEAIAGPLAGRRLAQVPAYNAMWFAWTAYWPDTEVWQPGEGILSQEDIEQIEQTATAVEALDAAPTGFALRQNFPNPFNAQTLIQYELPAAGSVRLSVFNAAGQRVRLLVEEHQAAGLYLQPWDGRDDVGQPVASGAYLYRLEASAAGFVQARGMVLVR
;
A
#
# COMPACT_ATOMS: atom_id res chain seq x y z
N MET A 1 -31.36 29.13 -13.95
CA MET A 1 -30.05 29.74 -14.24
C MET A 1 -29.58 30.57 -13.05
N ARG A 2 -28.77 29.98 -12.17
CA ARG A 2 -27.72 30.62 -11.36
C ARG A 2 -26.99 29.51 -10.59
N HIS A 3 -25.68 29.67 -10.53
CA HIS A 3 -24.64 28.66 -10.39
C HIS A 3 -24.68 27.86 -9.08
N GLY A 4 -24.51 26.54 -9.21
CA GLY A 4 -24.15 25.64 -8.12
C GLY A 4 -22.64 25.66 -7.90
N TYR A 5 -22.26 25.66 -6.64
CA TYR A 5 -20.90 25.68 -6.14
C TYR A 5 -20.14 24.41 -6.56
N LEU A 6 -19.01 24.60 -7.25
CA LEU A 6 -18.02 23.56 -7.49
C LEU A 6 -17.05 23.59 -6.29
N SER A 7 -17.22 22.67 -5.34
CA SER A 7 -16.24 22.44 -4.29
C SER A 7 -15.09 21.63 -4.89
N VAL A 8 -14.06 22.32 -5.38
CA VAL A 8 -12.77 21.71 -5.70
C VAL A 8 -12.08 21.44 -4.37
N LEU A 9 -12.13 20.18 -3.93
CA LEU A 9 -11.32 19.71 -2.81
C LEU A 9 -9.89 19.56 -3.34
N LEU A 10 -9.10 20.63 -3.27
CA LEU A 10 -7.66 20.57 -3.45
C LEU A 10 -7.09 19.78 -2.27
N LEU A 11 -6.91 18.47 -2.45
CA LEU A 11 -6.03 17.70 -1.59
C LEU A 11 -4.61 18.21 -1.86
N LEU A 12 -4.07 19.01 -0.95
CA LEU A 12 -2.65 19.34 -0.92
C LEU A 12 -1.90 18.04 -0.65
N VAL A 13 -1.44 17.38 -1.72
CA VAL A 13 -0.42 16.35 -1.64
C VAL A 13 0.83 17.04 -1.11
N ALA A 14 1.13 16.80 0.16
CA ALA A 14 2.39 17.23 0.74
C ALA A 14 3.52 16.52 -0.02
N ILE A 15 4.33 17.31 -0.71
CA ILE A 15 5.60 16.88 -1.30
C ILE A 15 6.53 16.63 -0.10
N TYR A 16 6.69 15.36 0.29
CA TYR A 16 7.66 14.96 1.31
C TYR A 16 9.02 14.69 0.64
N PRO A 17 10.12 15.32 1.09
CA PRO A 17 11.44 15.10 0.52
C PRO A 17 12.17 13.90 1.14
N ALA A 18 12.96 13.24 0.27
CA ALA A 18 14.18 12.46 0.49
C ALA A 18 14.14 11.19 1.36
N GLU A 19 14.01 10.05 0.67
CA GLU A 19 14.31 8.69 1.17
C GLU A 19 15.71 8.61 1.82
N ALA A 20 15.83 7.87 2.92
CA ALA A 20 17.12 7.56 3.51
C ALA A 20 17.65 6.21 3.02
N GLY A 21 18.74 6.22 2.25
CA GLY A 21 19.67 5.08 2.18
C GLY A 21 20.25 4.81 0.79
N ARG A 22 21.59 4.70 0.72
CA ARG A 22 22.51 4.14 -0.33
C ARG A 22 22.31 4.52 -1.81
N TYR A 23 21.14 4.99 -2.21
CA TYR A 23 20.69 5.29 -3.57
C TYR A 23 20.47 6.79 -3.79
N ASP A 24 20.80 7.62 -2.78
CA ASP A 24 20.81 9.09 -2.84
C ASP A 24 22.00 9.65 -3.64
N ASP A 25 22.89 8.78 -4.13
CA ASP A 25 23.99 9.12 -5.01
C ASP A 25 23.71 8.66 -6.45
N PRO A 26 23.23 9.57 -7.32
CA PRO A 26 22.98 9.28 -8.73
C PRO A 26 24.22 8.76 -9.47
N SER A 27 25.42 9.16 -9.05
CA SER A 27 26.66 8.72 -9.70
C SER A 27 26.97 7.25 -9.41
N PHE A 28 26.81 6.84 -8.15
CA PHE A 28 26.90 5.44 -7.75
C PHE A 28 25.92 4.57 -8.56
N LEU A 29 24.66 4.98 -8.67
CA LEU A 29 23.66 4.26 -9.46
C LEU A 29 24.04 4.16 -10.94
N THR A 30 24.51 5.26 -11.53
CA THR A 30 24.92 5.30 -12.94
C THR A 30 26.10 4.36 -13.22
N GLU A 31 27.07 4.27 -12.31
CA GLU A 31 28.23 3.36 -12.44
C GLU A 31 27.84 1.87 -12.37
N HIS A 32 26.67 1.54 -11.81
CA HIS A 32 26.20 0.16 -11.64
C HIS A 32 25.16 -0.28 -12.67
N LEU A 33 24.88 0.57 -13.68
CA LEU A 33 24.06 0.21 -14.83
C LEU A 33 24.74 -0.87 -15.67
N VAL A 34 23.97 -1.86 -16.10
CA VAL A 34 24.43 -2.93 -16.99
C VAL A 34 23.50 -3.07 -18.19
N SER A 35 24.01 -3.57 -19.31
CA SER A 35 23.16 -3.86 -20.47
C SER A 35 22.29 -5.09 -20.21
N GLY A 36 20.99 -4.98 -20.50
CA GLY A 36 20.05 -6.10 -20.54
C GLY A 36 20.14 -6.95 -21.81
N GLY A 37 21.08 -6.66 -22.71
CA GLY A 37 21.29 -7.40 -23.97
C GLY A 37 20.45 -6.90 -25.15
N VAL A 38 19.62 -5.87 -24.96
CA VAL A 38 18.91 -5.16 -26.03
C VAL A 38 19.39 -3.71 -26.12
N ALA A 39 19.30 -3.12 -27.31
CA ALA A 39 19.55 -1.69 -27.47
C ALA A 39 18.40 -0.88 -26.87
N LYS A 40 18.61 0.43 -26.71
CA LYS A 40 17.55 1.41 -26.45
C LYS A 40 16.40 1.23 -27.45
N ASP A 41 15.17 1.18 -26.95
CA ASP A 41 13.94 0.85 -27.68
C ASP A 41 13.96 -0.51 -28.41
N GLY A 42 14.88 -1.41 -28.05
CA GLY A 42 14.88 -2.79 -28.53
C GLY A 42 13.66 -3.59 -28.06
N ILE A 43 13.05 -3.13 -26.95
CA ILE A 43 11.74 -3.51 -26.45
C ILE A 43 10.85 -2.28 -26.61
N PRO A 44 9.89 -2.28 -27.55
CA PRO A 44 9.10 -1.10 -27.85
C PRO A 44 8.03 -0.86 -26.77
N ALA A 45 8.06 0.32 -26.14
CA ALA A 45 6.99 0.76 -25.27
C ALA A 45 5.69 0.96 -26.07
N LEU A 46 4.53 0.71 -25.44
CA LEU A 46 3.25 1.12 -26.00
C LEU A 46 3.02 2.61 -25.71
N THR A 47 2.51 3.35 -26.69
CA THR A 47 2.14 4.76 -26.53
C THR A 47 0.70 4.96 -26.96
N ASN A 48 -0.12 5.43 -26.03
CA ASN A 48 -1.55 5.68 -26.17
C ASN A 48 -2.30 4.49 -26.79
N PRO A 49 -2.21 3.29 -26.18
CA PRO A 49 -2.84 2.10 -26.73
C PRO A 49 -4.37 2.21 -26.68
N THR A 50 -5.04 1.47 -27.56
CA THR A 50 -6.49 1.33 -27.50
C THR A 50 -6.90 0.45 -26.32
N PHE A 51 -7.96 0.86 -25.61
CA PHE A 51 -8.63 0.07 -24.60
C PHE A 51 -9.94 -0.51 -25.16
N VAL A 52 -10.21 -1.76 -24.83
CA VAL A 52 -11.38 -2.52 -25.33
C VAL A 52 -12.11 -3.22 -24.17
N ALA A 53 -13.31 -3.75 -24.44
CA ALA A 53 -14.04 -4.53 -23.46
C ALA A 53 -13.34 -5.88 -23.19
N PRO A 54 -13.50 -6.48 -21.99
CA PRO A 54 -12.96 -7.80 -21.65
C PRO A 54 -13.24 -8.89 -22.70
N SER A 55 -14.42 -8.89 -23.30
CA SER A 55 -14.83 -9.87 -24.31
C SER A 55 -14.09 -9.77 -25.64
N GLU A 56 -13.35 -8.68 -25.88
CA GLU A 56 -12.63 -8.41 -27.13
C GLU A 56 -11.17 -8.86 -27.10
N VAL A 57 -10.67 -9.35 -25.94
CA VAL A 57 -9.32 -9.90 -25.80
C VAL A 57 -9.37 -11.39 -25.46
N ASN A 58 -8.40 -12.14 -25.96
CA ASN A 58 -8.25 -13.58 -25.69
C ASN A 58 -6.86 -13.97 -25.17
N TYR A 59 -5.92 -13.01 -25.11
CA TYR A 59 -4.55 -13.27 -24.70
C TYR A 59 -4.39 -13.37 -23.17
N VAL A 60 -5.36 -12.84 -22.42
CA VAL A 60 -5.41 -12.85 -20.96
C VAL A 60 -6.41 -13.90 -20.48
N GLN A 61 -5.98 -14.70 -19.51
CA GLN A 61 -6.77 -15.73 -18.84
C GLN A 61 -7.23 -15.26 -17.45
N GLU A 62 -8.20 -15.96 -16.87
CA GLU A 62 -8.79 -15.62 -15.56
C GLU A 62 -7.76 -15.48 -14.43
N ASN A 63 -6.72 -16.31 -14.44
CA ASN A 63 -5.66 -16.33 -13.41
C ASN A 63 -4.43 -15.49 -13.78
N ASP A 64 -4.42 -14.84 -14.96
CA ASP A 64 -3.33 -13.95 -15.32
C ASP A 64 -3.37 -12.69 -14.46
N VAL A 65 -2.20 -12.15 -14.12
CA VAL A 65 -2.08 -10.96 -13.28
C VAL A 65 -2.24 -9.70 -14.11
N VAL A 66 -3.01 -8.74 -13.61
CA VAL A 66 -3.18 -7.42 -14.18
C VAL A 66 -2.85 -6.35 -13.14
N MET A 67 -2.25 -5.26 -13.59
CA MET A 67 -2.25 -4.00 -12.84
C MET A 67 -3.52 -3.23 -13.21
N GLY A 68 -4.26 -2.78 -12.22
CA GLY A 68 -5.50 -2.04 -12.39
C GLY A 68 -5.42 -0.68 -11.69
N ILE A 69 -5.93 0.34 -12.37
CA ILE A 69 -6.12 1.69 -11.81
C ILE A 69 -7.49 2.24 -12.25
N VAL A 70 -7.98 3.23 -11.52
CA VAL A 70 -9.19 3.97 -11.86
C VAL A 70 -8.80 5.41 -12.15
N ILE A 71 -8.95 5.84 -13.41
CA ILE A 71 -8.69 7.21 -13.83
C ILE A 71 -10.03 7.89 -14.08
N ASN A 72 -10.32 9.00 -13.38
CA ASN A 72 -11.56 9.76 -13.57
C ASN A 72 -12.85 8.89 -13.48
N GLY A 73 -12.83 7.85 -12.64
CA GLY A 73 -13.94 6.90 -12.49
C GLY A 73 -13.98 5.77 -13.53
N GLU A 74 -13.03 5.73 -14.47
CA GLU A 74 -12.90 4.70 -15.49
C GLU A 74 -11.85 3.65 -15.08
N PRO A 75 -12.26 2.42 -14.72
CA PRO A 75 -11.31 1.34 -14.43
C PRO A 75 -10.62 0.85 -15.71
N ARG A 76 -9.29 0.76 -15.63
CA ARG A 76 -8.41 0.33 -16.72
C ARG A 76 -7.46 -0.76 -16.22
N ALA A 77 -7.32 -1.81 -17.03
CA ALA A 77 -6.43 -2.93 -16.75
C ALA A 77 -5.24 -2.98 -17.73
N TYR A 78 -4.07 -3.23 -17.17
CA TYR A 78 -2.78 -3.40 -17.83
C TYR A 78 -2.24 -4.79 -17.50
N PRO A 79 -2.48 -5.79 -18.37
CA PRO A 79 -2.05 -7.14 -18.08
C PRO A 79 -0.54 -7.30 -18.06
N HIS A 80 -0.04 -8.11 -17.11
CA HIS A 80 1.37 -8.49 -17.06
C HIS A 80 1.82 -9.13 -18.38
N ASN A 81 0.90 -9.84 -19.05
CA ASN A 81 1.07 -10.40 -20.39
C ASN A 81 1.65 -9.40 -21.38
N ILE A 82 1.12 -8.17 -21.44
CA ILE A 82 1.65 -7.09 -22.30
C ILE A 82 3.00 -6.61 -21.76
N GLY A 83 3.07 -6.35 -20.45
CA GLY A 83 4.28 -5.83 -19.83
C GLY A 83 5.49 -6.76 -19.93
N TRP A 84 5.31 -8.08 -20.07
CA TRP A 84 6.43 -9.01 -20.29
C TRP A 84 7.18 -8.77 -21.60
N TRP A 85 6.51 -8.18 -22.58
CA TRP A 85 7.01 -8.00 -23.95
C TRP A 85 7.20 -6.53 -24.33
N ASN A 86 6.55 -5.61 -23.65
CA ASN A 86 6.63 -4.18 -23.93
C ASN A 86 7.26 -3.37 -22.78
N GLU A 87 7.22 -3.90 -21.54
CA GLU A 87 7.73 -3.33 -20.29
C GLU A 87 7.17 -1.95 -19.88
N ILE A 88 6.83 -1.07 -20.82
CA ILE A 88 6.34 0.28 -20.59
C ILE A 88 5.09 0.52 -21.44
N ILE A 89 4.08 1.13 -20.82
CA ILE A 89 2.87 1.61 -21.48
C ILE A 89 2.65 3.06 -21.06
N ASN A 90 2.80 3.99 -22.00
CA ASN A 90 2.43 5.39 -21.83
C ASN A 90 0.94 5.52 -22.18
N ASP A 91 0.09 5.75 -21.19
CA ASP A 91 -1.35 5.88 -21.37
C ASP A 91 -1.84 7.30 -21.06
N ARG A 92 -2.91 7.69 -21.75
CA ARG A 92 -3.61 8.94 -21.54
C ARG A 92 -5.11 8.70 -21.49
N ALA A 93 -5.73 9.08 -20.38
CA ALA A 93 -7.16 8.97 -20.14
C ALA A 93 -7.72 10.36 -19.80
N GLY A 94 -8.20 11.05 -20.84
CA GLY A 94 -8.65 12.44 -20.71
C GLY A 94 -7.48 13.40 -20.51
N ASP A 95 -7.51 14.15 -19.40
CA ASP A 95 -6.49 15.10 -18.98
C ASP A 95 -5.37 14.47 -18.14
N GLN A 96 -5.58 13.25 -17.62
CA GLN A 96 -4.58 12.53 -16.85
C GLN A 96 -3.77 11.58 -17.73
N SER A 97 -2.45 11.71 -17.65
CA SER A 97 -1.48 10.82 -18.28
C SER A 97 -0.77 9.98 -17.22
N VAL A 98 -0.52 8.72 -17.55
CA VAL A 98 0.19 7.79 -16.68
C VAL A 98 1.24 7.02 -17.48
N VAL A 99 2.30 6.58 -16.81
CA VAL A 99 3.21 5.59 -17.35
C VAL A 99 3.13 4.35 -16.48
N VAL A 100 2.76 3.24 -17.10
CA VAL A 100 2.77 1.91 -16.48
C VAL A 100 4.08 1.25 -16.84
N SER A 101 4.77 0.73 -15.84
CA SER A 101 6.04 0.05 -15.99
C SER A 101 5.97 -1.32 -15.33
N LEU A 102 6.34 -2.36 -16.09
CA LEU A 102 6.47 -3.73 -15.61
C LEU A 102 7.88 -4.25 -15.90
N CYS A 103 8.56 -4.73 -14.87
CA CYS A 103 9.79 -5.50 -15.07
C CYS A 103 9.52 -7.00 -14.87
N PRO A 104 9.55 -7.82 -15.95
CA PRO A 104 9.33 -9.26 -15.84
C PRO A 104 10.40 -9.98 -14.98
N LEU A 105 11.61 -9.41 -14.93
CA LEU A 105 12.75 -10.02 -14.23
C LEU A 105 12.69 -9.89 -12.70
N THR A 106 11.97 -8.90 -12.21
CA THR A 106 11.83 -8.62 -10.76
C THR A 106 10.40 -8.76 -10.26
N GLY A 107 9.44 -9.02 -11.16
CA GLY A 107 8.03 -9.14 -10.81
C GLY A 107 7.42 -7.83 -10.33
N THR A 108 7.98 -6.70 -10.75
CA THR A 108 7.60 -5.37 -10.26
C THR A 108 6.72 -4.64 -11.26
N GLY A 109 5.49 -4.33 -10.85
CA GLY A 109 4.54 -3.48 -11.56
C GLY A 109 4.37 -2.16 -10.82
N GLN A 110 4.53 -1.04 -11.53
CA GLN A 110 4.37 0.31 -10.98
C GLN A 110 3.68 1.22 -11.99
N VAL A 111 2.88 2.16 -11.49
CA VAL A 111 2.24 3.19 -12.31
C VAL A 111 2.61 4.55 -11.75
N PHE A 112 3.06 5.44 -12.61
CA PHE A 112 3.44 6.80 -12.23
C PHE A 112 2.54 7.82 -12.90
N ASN A 113 2.25 8.92 -12.21
CA ASN A 113 1.66 10.10 -12.84
C ASN A 113 2.67 10.64 -13.87
N ALA A 114 2.21 10.79 -15.10
CA ALA A 114 2.99 11.27 -16.23
C ALA A 114 2.37 12.53 -16.84
N THR A 115 1.56 13.26 -16.06
CA THR A 115 1.01 14.56 -16.46
C THR A 115 1.98 15.64 -16.06
N ASP A 116 2.58 16.33 -17.03
CA ASP A 116 3.48 17.45 -16.76
C ASP A 116 2.70 18.67 -16.25
N SER A 117 3.43 19.64 -15.69
CA SER A 117 2.92 20.91 -15.16
C SER A 117 2.11 21.74 -16.16
N ASP A 118 2.32 21.55 -17.46
CA ASP A 118 1.57 22.20 -18.54
C ASP A 118 0.41 21.34 -19.08
N GLY A 119 0.16 20.15 -18.51
CA GLY A 119 -0.85 19.19 -18.93
C GLY A 119 -0.44 18.31 -20.12
N SER A 120 0.82 18.40 -20.57
CA SER A 120 1.37 17.47 -21.56
C SER A 120 1.66 16.10 -20.93
N GLN A 121 1.82 15.09 -21.79
CA GLN A 121 2.17 13.74 -21.38
C GLN A 121 3.69 13.60 -21.40
N ILE A 122 4.26 13.19 -20.27
CA ILE A 122 5.62 12.69 -20.21
C ILE A 122 5.61 11.26 -20.74
N GLU A 123 6.43 10.98 -21.76
CA GLU A 123 6.55 9.64 -22.32
C GLU A 123 7.91 9.02 -21.96
N PHE A 124 7.89 7.74 -21.64
CA PHE A 124 9.08 6.95 -21.36
C PHE A 124 9.27 5.85 -22.41
N GLY A 125 10.54 5.54 -22.67
CA GLY A 125 10.92 4.37 -23.46
C GLY A 125 11.82 3.42 -22.67
N VAL A 126 12.10 2.25 -23.25
CA VAL A 126 12.93 1.22 -22.62
C VAL A 126 14.39 1.50 -22.97
N SER A 127 15.24 1.74 -21.97
CA SER A 127 16.64 2.10 -22.21
C SER A 127 17.51 0.93 -22.70
N GLY A 128 17.07 -0.31 -22.45
CA GLY A 128 17.89 -1.51 -22.60
C GLY A 128 18.94 -1.70 -21.50
N LEU A 129 18.95 -0.82 -20.50
CA LEU A 129 19.78 -0.90 -19.31
C LEU A 129 18.99 -1.47 -18.13
N LEU A 130 19.72 -2.13 -17.25
CA LEU A 130 19.23 -2.68 -15.99
C LEU A 130 20.08 -2.16 -14.84
N ILE A 131 19.46 -2.05 -13.67
CA ILE A 131 20.16 -1.95 -12.39
C ILE A 131 19.51 -2.88 -11.38
N ASN A 132 20.33 -3.66 -10.68
CA ASN A 132 19.85 -4.74 -9.82
C ASN A 132 18.83 -5.69 -10.48
N SER A 133 19.06 -6.09 -11.74
CA SER A 133 18.12 -6.88 -12.58
C SER A 133 16.81 -6.18 -12.95
N ASN A 134 16.59 -4.94 -12.50
CA ASN A 134 15.36 -4.21 -12.71
C ASN A 134 15.50 -3.22 -13.88
N LEU A 135 14.41 -2.96 -14.60
CA LEU A 135 14.46 -2.09 -15.77
C LEU A 135 14.77 -0.64 -15.41
N VAL A 136 15.42 0.03 -16.36
CA VAL A 136 15.64 1.48 -16.33
C VAL A 136 14.87 2.11 -17.49
N MET A 137 13.95 3.00 -17.18
CA MET A 137 13.21 3.79 -18.16
C MET A 137 14.07 4.98 -18.60
N TYR A 138 13.88 5.49 -19.81
CA TYR A 138 14.45 6.78 -20.20
C TYR A 138 13.34 7.77 -20.58
N ASP A 139 13.57 9.04 -20.29
CA ASP A 139 12.66 10.13 -20.62
C ASP A 139 12.77 10.51 -22.10
N ARG A 140 11.67 10.48 -22.85
CA ARG A 140 11.66 10.82 -24.28
C ARG A 140 11.73 12.32 -24.55
N ARG A 141 11.56 13.20 -23.55
CA ARG A 141 11.66 14.65 -23.71
C ARG A 141 13.07 15.11 -24.03
N ASP A 142 14.07 14.48 -23.38
CA ASP A 142 15.49 14.82 -23.54
C ASP A 142 16.34 13.67 -24.13
N ASP A 143 15.80 12.45 -24.18
CA ASP A 143 16.46 11.25 -24.72
C ASP A 143 17.72 10.80 -23.94
N GLU A 144 17.97 11.36 -22.75
CA GLU A 144 19.18 11.16 -21.94
C GLU A 144 18.89 10.73 -20.50
N THR A 145 17.86 11.31 -19.87
CA THR A 145 17.52 11.08 -18.47
C THR A 145 17.01 9.66 -18.25
N LEU A 146 17.55 8.99 -17.23
CA LEU A 146 17.23 7.62 -16.84
C LEU A 146 16.54 7.58 -15.48
N TYR A 147 15.51 6.75 -15.39
CA TYR A 147 14.73 6.47 -14.18
C TYR A 147 14.76 4.97 -13.88
N PRO A 148 15.57 4.49 -12.91
CA PRO A 148 15.44 3.15 -12.39
C PRO A 148 14.06 2.94 -11.78
N GLN A 149 13.34 1.90 -12.20
CA GLN A 149 11.92 1.74 -11.88
C GLN A 149 11.68 1.61 -10.37
N MET A 150 12.52 0.88 -9.64
CA MET A 150 12.35 0.61 -8.21
C MET A 150 12.43 1.84 -7.29
N ILE A 151 13.19 2.86 -7.67
CA ILE A 151 13.35 4.11 -6.89
C ILE A 151 12.71 5.32 -7.57
N TYR A 152 12.33 5.16 -8.84
CA TYR A 152 11.55 6.12 -9.64
C TYR A 152 12.04 7.57 -9.55
N THR A 153 13.35 7.73 -9.35
CA THR A 153 14.07 9.00 -9.23
C THR A 153 15.12 9.03 -10.34
N ALA A 154 15.20 10.16 -11.05
CA ALA A 154 16.15 10.33 -12.13
C ALA A 154 17.59 10.32 -11.61
N ILE A 155 18.46 9.57 -12.28
CA ILE A 155 19.85 9.35 -11.85
C ILE A 155 20.89 10.08 -12.70
N ASN A 156 20.46 10.69 -13.81
CA ASN A 156 21.32 11.46 -14.71
C ASN A 156 20.47 12.45 -15.53
N GLY A 157 21.12 13.16 -16.44
CA GLY A 157 20.45 14.05 -17.38
C GLY A 157 19.89 15.33 -16.73
N PRO A 158 19.16 16.15 -17.50
CA PRO A 158 18.58 17.41 -17.04
C PRO A 158 17.66 17.30 -15.83
N GLN A 159 17.02 16.15 -15.64
CA GLN A 159 16.05 15.92 -14.56
C GLN A 159 16.65 15.20 -13.34
N VAL A 160 17.97 15.08 -13.22
CA VAL A 160 18.59 14.34 -12.10
C VAL A 160 18.04 14.77 -10.73
N GLY A 161 17.65 13.79 -9.92
CA GLY A 161 16.99 14.01 -8.62
C GLY A 161 15.48 14.23 -8.68
N ASP A 162 14.90 14.47 -9.86
CA ASP A 162 13.45 14.51 -10.03
C ASP A 162 12.85 13.13 -9.80
N ARG A 163 11.75 13.08 -9.06
CA ARG A 163 11.09 11.85 -8.65
C ARG A 163 9.68 11.79 -9.21
N LEU A 164 9.33 10.66 -9.81
CA LEU A 164 7.98 10.42 -10.32
C LEU A 164 7.00 10.19 -9.16
N GLU A 165 5.76 10.63 -9.33
CA GLU A 165 4.70 10.35 -8.37
C GLU A 165 4.15 8.94 -8.60
N LEU A 166 4.48 8.01 -7.68
CA LEU A 166 3.92 6.66 -7.68
C LEU A 166 2.43 6.69 -7.35
N MET A 167 1.61 6.12 -8.22
CA MET A 167 0.17 6.00 -8.03
C MET A 167 -0.18 4.70 -7.28
N PRO A 168 -1.27 4.67 -6.50
CA PRO A 168 -1.82 3.42 -5.99
C PRO A 168 -2.29 2.52 -7.14
N VAL A 169 -1.90 1.24 -7.07
CA VAL A 169 -2.22 0.22 -8.07
C VAL A 169 -2.84 -0.98 -7.38
N VAL A 170 -3.80 -1.62 -8.04
CA VAL A 170 -4.29 -2.94 -7.66
C VAL A 170 -3.62 -3.95 -8.57
N GLU A 171 -2.71 -4.77 -8.05
CA GLU A 171 -2.13 -5.89 -8.78
C GLU A 171 -2.80 -7.18 -8.31
N THR A 172 -3.53 -7.84 -9.21
CA THR A 172 -4.45 -8.94 -8.88
C THR A 172 -4.66 -9.85 -10.09
N THR A 173 -5.28 -11.01 -9.92
CA THR A 173 -5.78 -11.82 -11.05
C THR A 173 -6.85 -11.08 -11.85
N TRP A 174 -6.90 -11.35 -13.16
CA TRP A 174 -7.88 -10.78 -14.07
C TRP A 174 -9.32 -11.06 -13.67
N ALA A 175 -9.60 -12.27 -13.17
CA ALA A 175 -10.91 -12.65 -12.68
C ALA A 175 -11.34 -11.80 -11.47
N LEU A 176 -10.43 -11.55 -10.52
CA LEU A 176 -10.74 -10.72 -9.35
C LEU A 176 -10.84 -9.24 -9.73
N TRP A 177 -10.01 -8.74 -10.64
CA TRP A 177 -10.14 -7.37 -11.14
C TRP A 177 -11.50 -7.10 -11.80
N GLN A 178 -12.00 -8.01 -12.65
CA GLN A 178 -13.34 -7.87 -13.26
C GLN A 178 -14.47 -7.94 -12.22
N ARG A 179 -14.29 -8.68 -11.11
CA ARG A 179 -15.24 -8.68 -9.99
C ARG A 179 -15.22 -7.35 -9.23
N MET A 180 -14.04 -6.77 -9.02
CA MET A 180 -13.87 -5.45 -8.41
C MET A 180 -14.44 -4.34 -9.30
N TYR A 181 -14.23 -4.44 -10.61
CA TYR A 181 -14.59 -3.41 -11.59
C TYR A 181 -15.23 -4.01 -12.84
N PRO A 182 -16.54 -4.35 -12.81
CA PRO A 182 -17.24 -4.96 -13.95
C PRO A 182 -17.29 -4.10 -15.21
N SER A 183 -17.11 -2.77 -15.08
CA SER A 183 -17.05 -1.81 -16.20
C SER A 183 -15.64 -1.61 -16.75
N THR A 184 -14.65 -2.39 -16.30
CA THR A 184 -13.26 -2.23 -16.72
C THR A 184 -13.08 -2.34 -18.22
N THR A 185 -12.13 -1.56 -18.73
CA THR A 185 -11.53 -1.80 -20.04
C THR A 185 -10.13 -2.39 -19.86
N VAL A 186 -9.59 -2.97 -20.92
CA VAL A 186 -8.26 -3.60 -20.92
C VAL A 186 -7.49 -3.18 -22.17
N VAL A 187 -6.17 -3.05 -22.03
CA VAL A 187 -5.28 -2.75 -23.15
C VAL A 187 -5.48 -3.77 -24.28
N LYS A 188 -5.68 -3.29 -25.51
CA LYS A 188 -5.67 -4.14 -26.70
C LYS A 188 -4.24 -4.52 -27.05
N ALA A 189 -4.01 -5.79 -27.34
CA ALA A 189 -2.73 -6.28 -27.81
C ALA A 189 -2.27 -5.51 -29.06
N THR A 190 -1.14 -4.82 -28.94
CA THR A 190 -0.40 -4.14 -30.01
C THR A 190 1.08 -4.30 -29.71
N THR A 191 1.97 -4.06 -30.68
CA THR A 191 3.38 -4.42 -30.50
C THR A 191 4.29 -3.30 -30.07
N GLY A 192 3.81 -2.05 -30.10
CA GLY A 192 4.62 -0.85 -29.87
C GLY A 192 5.45 -0.45 -31.10
N TRP A 193 5.77 -1.38 -32.00
CA TRP A 193 6.47 -1.10 -33.25
C TRP A 193 5.68 -0.19 -34.20
N GLU A 194 4.37 -0.11 -34.03
CA GLU A 194 3.49 0.80 -34.76
C GLU A 194 3.88 2.27 -34.55
N TYR A 195 4.47 2.60 -33.39
CA TYR A 195 5.01 3.94 -33.12
C TYR A 195 6.25 4.25 -33.99
N TYR A 196 7.12 3.26 -34.17
CA TYR A 196 8.42 3.42 -34.85
C TYR A 196 8.38 3.16 -36.35
N ASN A 197 7.24 2.72 -36.91
CA ASN A 197 7.09 2.29 -38.30
C ASN A 197 8.13 1.24 -38.77
N SER A 198 8.74 0.51 -37.83
CA SER A 198 10.01 -0.18 -38.06
C SER A 198 9.87 -1.68 -38.30
N ARG A 199 8.73 -2.31 -37.94
CA ARG A 199 8.42 -3.75 -38.16
C ARG A 199 6.92 -4.02 -38.21
N PRO A 200 6.45 -5.05 -38.93
CA PRO A 200 5.06 -5.50 -38.84
C PRO A 200 4.77 -6.06 -37.43
N ALA A 201 3.55 -5.87 -36.96
CA ALA A 201 3.07 -6.44 -35.70
C ALA A 201 3.30 -7.97 -35.67
N TYR A 202 3.94 -8.46 -34.61
CA TYR A 202 4.03 -9.88 -34.29
C TYR A 202 2.69 -10.41 -33.75
N ASN A 203 2.55 -11.74 -33.76
CA ASN A 203 1.32 -12.44 -33.40
C ASN A 203 0.94 -12.18 -31.93
N GLU A 204 -0.30 -11.72 -31.69
CA GLU A 204 -0.87 -11.47 -30.35
C GLU A 204 -0.79 -12.69 -29.42
N ASN A 205 -0.69 -13.89 -29.97
CA ASN A 205 -0.43 -15.12 -29.19
C ASN A 205 0.88 -15.07 -28.39
N GLN A 206 1.83 -14.18 -28.71
CA GLN A 206 3.03 -14.00 -27.88
C GLN A 206 2.69 -13.57 -26.45
N TYR A 207 1.62 -12.78 -26.27
CA TYR A 207 1.15 -12.35 -24.96
C TYR A 207 0.54 -13.49 -24.12
N THR A 208 0.35 -14.68 -24.68
CA THR A 208 -0.17 -15.85 -23.92
C THR A 208 0.90 -16.61 -23.14
N PHE A 209 2.18 -16.25 -23.28
CA PHE A 209 3.26 -16.92 -22.56
C PHE A 209 4.34 -15.95 -22.06
N TYR A 210 4.97 -16.36 -20.96
CA TYR A 210 6.08 -15.64 -20.35
C TYR A 210 7.39 -15.87 -21.13
N PRO A 211 8.11 -14.82 -21.57
CA PRO A 211 9.23 -14.97 -22.51
C PRO A 211 10.49 -15.58 -21.88
N TYR A 212 10.60 -15.63 -20.56
CA TYR A 212 11.81 -16.10 -19.85
C TYR A 212 11.65 -17.52 -19.27
N GLY A 213 10.79 -18.37 -19.84
CA GLY A 213 10.66 -19.77 -19.46
C GLY A 213 10.23 -19.97 -18.00
N ASP A 214 10.98 -20.75 -17.23
CA ASP A 214 10.73 -21.00 -15.80
C ASP A 214 11.33 -19.93 -14.88
N TYR A 215 11.92 -18.87 -15.43
CA TYR A 215 12.64 -17.87 -14.64
C TYR A 215 11.81 -17.31 -13.48
N ARG A 216 10.52 -17.02 -13.69
CA ARG A 216 9.66 -16.41 -12.67
C ARG A 216 9.45 -17.33 -11.46
N THR A 217 9.50 -18.64 -11.64
CA THR A 217 9.22 -19.64 -10.60
C THR A 217 10.47 -20.37 -10.10
N SER A 218 11.59 -20.28 -10.83
CA SER A 218 12.85 -20.95 -10.47
C SER A 218 13.73 -20.05 -9.60
N HIS A 219 13.92 -20.39 -8.33
CA HIS A 219 14.82 -19.64 -7.42
C HIS A 219 16.32 -19.93 -7.67
N ARG A 220 16.65 -20.78 -8.65
CA ARG A 220 18.01 -21.33 -8.83
C ARG A 220 18.98 -20.41 -9.55
N PHE A 221 18.48 -19.39 -10.25
CA PHE A 221 19.31 -18.51 -11.07
C PHE A 221 18.67 -17.13 -11.26
N LEU A 222 19.52 -16.15 -11.50
CA LEU A 222 19.15 -14.84 -12.05
C LEU A 222 19.78 -14.68 -13.42
N LEU A 223 19.08 -14.03 -14.35
CA LEU A 223 19.64 -13.69 -15.66
C LEU A 223 20.65 -12.55 -15.52
N PHE A 224 20.37 -11.61 -14.62
CA PHE A 224 21.22 -10.49 -14.27
C PHE A 224 21.30 -10.41 -12.73
N PRO A 225 22.49 -10.58 -12.11
CA PRO A 225 22.61 -10.47 -10.66
C PRO A 225 22.54 -9.00 -10.19
N PRO A 226 22.18 -8.76 -8.91
CA PRO A 226 22.26 -7.43 -8.31
C PRO A 226 23.66 -6.81 -8.43
N THR A 227 23.72 -5.54 -8.83
CA THR A 227 24.99 -4.86 -9.13
C THR A 227 25.45 -3.97 -7.97
N THR A 228 24.52 -3.40 -7.21
CA THR A 228 24.82 -2.37 -6.18
C THR A 228 25.25 -2.92 -4.82
N ASN A 229 25.08 -4.23 -4.59
CA ASN A 229 25.38 -4.88 -3.32
C ASN A 229 26.56 -5.88 -3.42
N GLY A 230 27.35 -5.81 -4.49
CA GLY A 230 28.47 -6.73 -4.71
C GLY A 230 28.04 -8.18 -4.99
N GLY A 231 26.80 -8.38 -5.45
CA GLY A 231 26.23 -9.71 -5.71
C GLY A 231 25.81 -10.47 -4.45
N ALA A 232 25.69 -9.78 -3.31
CA ALA A 232 25.18 -10.38 -2.08
C ALA A 232 23.69 -10.71 -2.20
N PHE A 233 23.26 -11.77 -1.52
CA PHE A 233 21.86 -12.17 -1.43
C PHE A 233 21.39 -12.13 0.01
N ASP A 234 20.18 -11.65 0.21
CA ASP A 234 19.46 -11.80 1.46
C ASP A 234 18.79 -13.17 1.50
N HIS A 235 19.12 -13.97 2.52
CA HIS A 235 18.67 -15.35 2.67
C HIS A 235 17.51 -15.52 3.67
N ARG A 236 16.83 -14.44 4.07
CA ARG A 236 15.62 -14.52 4.91
C ARG A 236 14.46 -15.25 4.19
N PHE A 237 14.41 -15.16 2.87
CA PHE A 237 13.41 -15.78 1.99
C PHE A 237 14.04 -16.40 0.75
N GLU A 238 13.28 -17.18 -0.01
CA GLU A 238 13.75 -17.66 -1.31
C GLU A 238 13.94 -16.49 -2.27
N THR A 239 14.89 -16.63 -3.20
CA THR A 239 15.34 -15.53 -4.08
C THR A 239 14.20 -14.77 -4.74
N LYS A 240 13.12 -15.45 -5.14
CA LYS A 240 12.00 -14.87 -5.90
C LYS A 240 10.66 -14.91 -5.16
N ASP A 241 10.69 -15.09 -3.84
CA ASP A 241 9.47 -14.92 -3.05
C ASP A 241 8.92 -13.51 -3.26
N LEU A 242 7.61 -13.40 -3.45
CA LEU A 242 6.94 -12.11 -3.63
C LEU A 242 6.70 -11.44 -2.28
N VAL A 243 6.96 -10.15 -2.25
CA VAL A 243 6.63 -9.27 -1.13
C VAL A 243 5.83 -8.07 -1.64
N LEU A 244 4.87 -7.60 -0.84
CA LEU A 244 4.39 -6.23 -0.98
C LEU A 244 5.38 -5.32 -0.27
N GLY A 245 5.93 -4.34 -0.98
CA GLY A 245 6.87 -3.37 -0.45
C GLY A 245 6.23 -2.01 -0.22
N LEU A 246 6.44 -1.44 0.96
CA LEU A 246 6.03 -0.08 1.32
C LEU A 246 7.27 0.77 1.63
N CYS A 247 7.32 1.98 1.08
CA CYS A 247 8.31 3.01 1.41
C CYS A 247 7.58 4.24 1.96
N ARG A 248 7.74 4.57 3.25
CA ARG A 248 7.06 5.70 3.93
C ARG A 248 7.99 6.35 4.95
N ASN A 249 8.08 7.68 4.94
CA ASN A 249 8.84 8.47 5.93
C ASN A 249 10.24 7.89 6.20
N ASP A 250 11.00 7.62 5.14
CA ASP A 250 12.36 7.07 5.16
C ASP A 250 12.50 5.67 5.73
N GLN A 251 11.37 4.98 5.96
CA GLN A 251 11.33 3.59 6.36
C GLN A 251 10.77 2.73 5.23
N THR A 252 11.34 1.54 5.11
CA THR A 252 10.89 0.52 4.17
C THR A 252 10.44 -0.71 4.94
N LYS A 253 9.30 -1.28 4.56
CA LYS A 253 8.76 -2.50 5.15
C LYS A 253 8.25 -3.43 4.08
N ALA A 254 8.61 -4.70 4.20
CA ALA A 254 8.20 -5.78 3.31
C ALA A 254 7.19 -6.68 4.02
N TYR A 255 6.15 -7.06 3.27
CA TYR A 255 5.12 -8.02 3.68
C TYR A 255 5.22 -9.25 2.77
N PRO A 256 5.90 -10.32 3.21
CA PRO A 256 6.08 -11.51 2.38
C PRO A 256 4.78 -12.28 2.20
N PHE A 257 4.41 -12.57 0.95
CA PHE A 257 3.15 -13.26 0.63
C PHE A 257 3.10 -14.66 1.25
N ALA A 258 4.25 -15.33 1.35
CA ALA A 258 4.37 -16.65 1.95
C ALA A 258 4.08 -16.68 3.47
N LEU A 259 4.11 -15.52 4.14
CA LEU A 259 3.87 -15.41 5.59
C LEU A 259 2.47 -14.90 5.92
N MET A 260 1.82 -14.17 5.01
CA MET A 260 0.49 -13.60 5.26
C MET A 260 -0.59 -14.70 5.12
N PRO A 261 -1.46 -14.88 6.14
CA PRO A 261 -2.56 -15.84 6.04
C PRO A 261 -3.63 -15.37 5.04
N ASP A 262 -4.41 -16.30 4.51
CA ASP A 262 -5.54 -15.97 3.64
C ASP A 262 -6.57 -15.11 4.38
N GLY A 263 -7.05 -14.05 3.73
CA GLY A 263 -7.97 -13.08 4.32
C GLY A 263 -7.34 -12.17 5.38
N ALA A 264 -6.01 -12.02 5.42
CA ALA A 264 -5.35 -11.21 6.43
C ALA A 264 -5.82 -9.74 6.39
N VAL A 265 -5.98 -9.17 7.58
CA VAL A 265 -6.22 -7.74 7.83
C VAL A 265 -5.21 -7.32 8.88
N ILE A 266 -4.14 -6.65 8.45
CA ILE A 266 -2.95 -6.38 9.24
C ILE A 266 -2.90 -4.89 9.54
N ASN A 267 -3.13 -4.51 10.79
CA ASN A 267 -2.93 -3.14 11.26
C ASN A 267 -1.44 -2.93 11.55
N ASP A 268 -0.84 -1.92 10.97
CA ASP A 268 0.59 -1.70 11.10
C ASP A 268 0.96 -0.22 11.08
N LEU A 269 2.22 0.06 11.39
CA LEU A 269 2.84 1.37 11.30
C LEU A 269 4.07 1.24 10.39
N VAL A 270 4.09 1.99 9.29
CA VAL A 270 5.27 2.10 8.43
C VAL A 270 5.77 3.54 8.48
N GLY A 271 6.95 3.76 9.06
CA GLY A 271 7.35 5.12 9.41
C GLY A 271 6.48 5.67 10.53
N SER A 272 5.85 6.82 10.26
CA SER A 272 4.80 7.39 11.11
C SER A 272 3.39 7.14 10.61
N ASP A 273 3.22 6.45 9.48
CA ASP A 273 1.93 6.34 8.84
C ASP A 273 1.23 5.06 9.27
N PRO A 274 0.03 5.16 9.87
CA PRO A 274 -0.71 3.99 10.27
C PRO A 274 -1.44 3.44 9.03
N VAL A 275 -1.30 2.13 8.82
CA VAL A 275 -1.77 1.44 7.63
C VAL A 275 -2.54 0.18 7.99
N VAL A 276 -3.39 -0.26 7.07
CA VAL A 276 -3.96 -1.60 7.06
C VAL A 276 -3.56 -2.30 5.76
N VAL A 277 -2.93 -3.46 5.87
CA VAL A 277 -2.59 -4.34 4.74
C VAL A 277 -3.60 -5.48 4.69
N LEU A 278 -4.22 -5.64 3.53
CA LEU A 278 -5.17 -6.70 3.21
C LEU A 278 -4.49 -7.74 2.32
N PHE A 279 -4.77 -9.02 2.52
CA PHE A 279 -4.22 -10.08 1.67
C PHE A 279 -5.25 -11.16 1.33
N ASP A 280 -5.36 -11.48 0.04
CA ASP A 280 -6.07 -12.65 -0.48
C ASP A 280 -5.06 -13.63 -1.09
N TYR A 281 -4.94 -14.82 -0.51
CA TYR A 281 -3.94 -15.81 -0.90
C TYR A 281 -4.24 -16.39 -2.28
N ALA A 282 -5.52 -16.63 -2.59
CA ALA A 282 -5.93 -17.28 -3.84
C ALA A 282 -5.55 -16.47 -5.08
N SER A 283 -5.76 -15.16 -5.04
CA SER A 283 -5.39 -14.24 -6.13
C SER A 283 -3.99 -13.64 -5.99
N HIS A 284 -3.29 -13.89 -4.87
CA HIS A 284 -2.04 -13.21 -4.49
C HIS A 284 -2.20 -11.68 -4.52
N THR A 285 -3.32 -11.17 -4.02
CA THR A 285 -3.61 -9.74 -4.01
C THR A 285 -3.31 -9.17 -2.64
N ALA A 286 -2.38 -8.22 -2.58
CA ALA A 286 -2.07 -7.46 -1.38
C ALA A 286 -2.39 -5.98 -1.62
N LEU A 287 -3.17 -5.36 -0.73
CA LEU A 287 -3.54 -3.95 -0.82
C LEU A 287 -3.26 -3.25 0.49
N ALA A 288 -2.70 -2.04 0.43
CA ALA A 288 -2.43 -1.22 1.60
C ALA A 288 -3.29 0.04 1.58
N TYR A 289 -3.89 0.38 2.72
CA TYR A 289 -4.67 1.59 2.93
C TYR A 289 -4.16 2.34 4.15
N PHE A 290 -4.26 3.67 4.14
CA PHE A 290 -4.15 4.42 5.39
C PHE A 290 -5.34 4.04 6.26
N ASN A 291 -5.10 3.62 7.49
CA ASN A 291 -6.17 3.19 8.39
C ASN A 291 -6.80 4.37 9.14
N GLN A 292 -7.02 5.50 8.45
CA GLN A 292 -7.58 6.71 9.05
C GLN A 292 -8.57 7.42 8.11
N LEU A 293 -9.55 8.10 8.70
CA LEU A 293 -10.53 8.94 8.01
C LEU A 293 -10.68 10.28 8.72
N ASP A 294 -10.51 11.38 7.98
CA ASP A 294 -10.60 12.74 8.53
C ASP A 294 -9.74 12.90 9.80
N ASP A 295 -8.49 12.40 9.75
CA ASP A 295 -7.51 12.32 10.85
C ASP A 295 -7.92 11.47 12.06
N ARG A 296 -9.00 10.67 11.92
CA ARG A 296 -9.39 9.69 12.94
C ARG A 296 -8.79 8.33 12.60
N PRO A 297 -7.92 7.78 13.45
CA PRO A 297 -7.41 6.43 13.27
C PRO A 297 -8.54 5.41 13.44
N LEU A 298 -8.45 4.33 12.68
CA LEU A 298 -9.32 3.17 12.69
C LEU A 298 -8.49 1.90 12.84
N SER A 299 -9.03 0.93 13.54
CA SER A 299 -8.43 -0.38 13.78
C SER A 299 -9.33 -1.43 13.15
N PHE A 300 -8.77 -2.31 12.33
CA PHE A 300 -9.56 -3.22 11.51
C PHE A 300 -9.36 -4.69 11.90
N TYR A 301 -10.39 -5.50 11.73
CA TYR A 301 -10.29 -6.96 11.81
C TYR A 301 -11.02 -7.62 10.64
N GLY A 302 -10.49 -8.77 10.20
CA GLY A 302 -11.11 -9.58 9.17
C GLY A 302 -12.43 -10.18 9.64
N VAL A 303 -13.40 -10.23 8.74
CA VAL A 303 -14.67 -10.92 8.94
C VAL A 303 -14.94 -11.84 7.76
N GLU A 304 -15.80 -12.84 7.95
CA GLU A 304 -16.24 -13.66 6.83
C GLU A 304 -16.86 -12.76 5.75
N SER A 305 -16.36 -12.91 4.53
CA SER A 305 -16.86 -12.14 3.40
C SER A 305 -18.25 -12.61 3.02
N ALA A 306 -19.20 -11.67 3.03
CA ALA A 306 -20.57 -11.92 2.60
C ALA A 306 -20.81 -11.45 1.15
N GLY A 307 -19.89 -10.65 0.60
CA GLY A 307 -19.99 -10.02 -0.71
C GLY A 307 -19.22 -10.75 -1.82
N PRO A 308 -19.13 -10.12 -3.01
CA PRO A 308 -18.49 -10.69 -4.17
C PRO A 308 -16.96 -10.55 -4.16
N LEU A 309 -16.34 -9.99 -3.11
CA LEU A 309 -14.90 -9.81 -2.99
C LEU A 309 -14.36 -10.72 -1.87
N PRO A 310 -13.11 -11.22 -1.95
CA PRO A 310 -12.63 -12.25 -1.04
C PRO A 310 -12.37 -11.75 0.39
N VAL A 311 -12.03 -10.46 0.55
CA VAL A 311 -11.72 -9.87 1.85
C VAL A 311 -12.77 -8.81 2.20
N GLU A 312 -13.40 -8.98 3.36
CA GLU A 312 -14.18 -7.96 4.03
C GLU A 312 -13.66 -7.82 5.47
N PHE A 313 -13.80 -6.62 6.01
CA PHE A 313 -13.25 -6.29 7.33
C PHE A 313 -14.16 -5.30 8.04
N MET A 314 -14.01 -5.17 9.36
CA MET A 314 -14.77 -4.24 10.18
C MET A 314 -13.83 -3.31 10.92
N ASP A 315 -14.22 -2.04 11.10
CA ASP A 315 -13.52 -1.16 12.03
C ASP A 315 -14.06 -1.33 13.46
N ALA A 316 -13.15 -1.32 14.43
CA ALA A 316 -13.48 -1.54 15.82
C ALA A 316 -14.13 -0.31 16.48
N GLU A 317 -13.96 0.88 15.90
CA GLU A 317 -14.42 2.15 16.46
C GLU A 317 -15.91 2.41 16.21
N THR A 318 -16.42 2.04 15.05
CA THR A 318 -17.80 2.29 14.60
C THR A 318 -18.57 1.03 14.24
N GLY A 319 -17.88 -0.10 14.06
CA GLY A 319 -18.48 -1.35 13.59
C GLY A 319 -18.95 -1.27 12.13
N SER A 320 -18.40 -0.37 11.32
CA SER A 320 -18.72 -0.33 9.90
C SER A 320 -18.04 -1.48 9.18
N ARG A 321 -18.73 -2.08 8.21
CA ARG A 321 -18.19 -3.15 7.37
C ARG A 321 -17.61 -2.56 6.10
N TRP A 322 -16.43 -3.03 5.73
CA TRP A 322 -15.62 -2.58 4.62
C TRP A 322 -15.33 -3.73 3.66
N ASN A 323 -15.26 -3.42 2.37
CA ASN A 323 -14.80 -4.36 1.36
C ASN A 323 -13.31 -4.18 1.04
N MET A 324 -12.71 -5.15 0.34
CA MET A 324 -11.29 -5.13 -0.05
C MET A 324 -10.85 -3.87 -0.84
N LEU A 325 -11.78 -3.13 -1.45
CA LEU A 325 -11.47 -1.87 -2.16
C LEU A 325 -11.36 -0.66 -1.20
N GLY A 326 -11.42 -0.90 0.11
CA GLY A 326 -11.37 0.13 1.14
C GLY A 326 -12.67 0.94 1.23
N GLU A 327 -13.80 0.43 0.73
CA GLU A 327 -15.09 1.10 0.81
C GLU A 327 -15.95 0.52 1.94
N ALA A 328 -16.50 1.41 2.78
CA ALA A 328 -17.47 1.03 3.78
C ALA A 328 -18.81 0.73 3.11
N ILE A 329 -19.22 -0.54 3.16
CA ILE A 329 -20.43 -1.06 2.52
C ILE A 329 -21.63 -1.12 3.48
N ALA A 330 -21.41 -1.04 4.79
CA ALA A 330 -22.46 -0.99 5.80
C ALA A 330 -21.99 -0.32 7.10
N GLY A 331 -22.94 0.08 7.95
CA GLY A 331 -22.68 0.71 9.24
C GLY A 331 -22.56 2.25 9.17
N PRO A 332 -22.16 2.90 10.27
CA PRO A 332 -22.12 4.36 10.39
C PRO A 332 -21.27 5.09 9.34
N LEU A 333 -20.23 4.43 8.81
CA LEU A 333 -19.33 4.98 7.81
C LEU A 333 -19.69 4.58 6.38
N ALA A 334 -20.85 3.95 6.13
CA ALA A 334 -21.24 3.51 4.78
C ALA A 334 -21.10 4.62 3.72
N GLY A 335 -20.49 4.27 2.59
CA GLY A 335 -20.16 5.17 1.48
C GLY A 335 -18.86 5.96 1.64
N ARG A 336 -18.16 5.85 2.79
CA ARG A 336 -16.80 6.37 2.96
C ARG A 336 -15.79 5.41 2.33
N ARG A 337 -14.60 5.94 2.00
CA ARG A 337 -13.51 5.18 1.37
C ARG A 337 -12.17 5.54 2.00
N LEU A 338 -11.34 4.53 2.25
CA LEU A 338 -9.96 4.69 2.71
C LEU A 338 -9.06 5.14 1.55
N ALA A 339 -8.10 5.99 1.84
CA ALA A 339 -7.05 6.35 0.87
C ALA A 339 -6.07 5.17 0.74
N GLN A 340 -5.87 4.69 -0.50
CA GLN A 340 -4.92 3.62 -0.77
C GLN A 340 -3.48 4.15 -0.66
N VAL A 341 -2.60 3.37 -0.05
CA VAL A 341 -1.17 3.68 0.06
C VAL A 341 -0.48 3.22 -1.23
N PRO A 342 0.28 4.09 -1.92
CA PRO A 342 1.16 3.65 -3.00
C PRO A 342 2.16 2.62 -2.49
N ALA A 343 2.11 1.43 -3.06
CA ALA A 343 2.94 0.28 -2.73
C ALA A 343 3.07 -0.58 -4.00
N TYR A 344 4.06 -1.46 -4.05
CA TYR A 344 4.25 -2.33 -5.21
C TYR A 344 4.82 -3.69 -4.82
N ASN A 345 4.54 -4.68 -5.65
CA ASN A 345 5.07 -6.03 -5.47
C ASN A 345 6.51 -6.11 -6.00
N ALA A 346 7.33 -6.92 -5.34
CA ALA A 346 8.67 -7.23 -5.81
C ALA A 346 9.08 -8.64 -5.41
N MET A 347 9.92 -9.28 -6.24
CA MET A 347 10.68 -10.45 -5.82
C MET A 347 11.71 -10.06 -4.75
N TRP A 348 11.90 -10.92 -3.75
CA TRP A 348 12.72 -10.64 -2.57
C TRP A 348 14.14 -10.17 -2.89
N PHE A 349 14.82 -10.82 -3.83
CA PHE A 349 16.19 -10.42 -4.23
C PHE A 349 16.24 -9.01 -4.80
N ALA A 350 15.18 -8.58 -5.50
CA ALA A 350 15.10 -7.26 -6.10
C ALA A 350 14.79 -6.22 -5.02
N TRP A 351 13.81 -6.50 -4.15
CA TRP A 351 13.46 -5.61 -3.04
C TRP A 351 14.68 -5.31 -2.15
N THR A 352 15.36 -6.34 -1.65
CA THR A 352 16.52 -6.19 -0.77
C THR A 352 17.77 -5.64 -1.45
N ALA A 353 17.85 -5.72 -2.77
CA ALA A 353 18.91 -5.07 -3.53
C ALA A 353 18.76 -3.55 -3.58
N TYR A 354 17.59 -2.99 -3.24
CA TYR A 354 17.38 -1.55 -3.03
C TYR A 354 17.16 -1.22 -1.55
N TRP A 355 16.52 -2.09 -0.78
CA TRP A 355 16.16 -1.83 0.61
C TRP A 355 16.72 -2.92 1.55
N PRO A 356 18.06 -3.00 1.73
CA PRO A 356 18.68 -4.08 2.51
C PRO A 356 18.26 -4.04 3.99
N ASP A 357 18.04 -2.84 4.53
CA ASP A 357 17.65 -2.61 5.92
C ASP A 357 16.12 -2.63 6.11
N THR A 358 15.36 -3.06 5.10
CA THR A 358 13.89 -3.16 5.17
C THR A 358 13.46 -3.96 6.40
N GLU A 359 12.50 -3.38 7.12
CA GLU A 359 11.73 -4.12 8.11
C GLU A 359 10.94 -5.21 7.40
N VAL A 360 10.69 -6.32 8.10
CA VAL A 360 9.92 -7.45 7.58
C VAL A 360 8.82 -7.73 8.58
N TRP A 361 7.57 -7.65 8.12
CA TRP A 361 6.40 -8.02 8.93
C TRP A 361 6.52 -9.46 9.44
N GLN A 362 6.23 -9.69 10.72
CA GLN A 362 6.26 -11.03 11.30
C GLN A 362 4.86 -11.64 11.42
N PRO A 363 4.71 -12.98 11.24
CA PRO A 363 3.42 -13.65 11.32
C PRO A 363 2.64 -13.32 12.61
N GLY A 364 1.42 -12.82 12.44
CA GLY A 364 0.50 -12.50 13.53
C GLY A 364 0.58 -11.06 14.05
N GLU A 365 1.63 -10.30 13.70
CA GLU A 365 1.70 -8.89 14.05
C GLU A 365 0.55 -8.11 13.41
N GLY A 366 -0.17 -7.31 14.19
CA GLY A 366 -1.22 -6.41 13.67
C GLY A 366 -2.55 -7.08 13.31
N ILE A 367 -2.64 -8.40 13.44
CA ILE A 367 -3.87 -9.18 13.21
C ILE A 367 -4.59 -9.33 14.54
N LEU A 368 -5.83 -8.84 14.64
CA LEU A 368 -6.65 -8.98 15.84
C LEU A 368 -7.08 -10.44 16.05
N SER A 369 -6.97 -10.93 17.29
CA SER A 369 -7.35 -12.30 17.65
C SER A 369 -8.86 -12.45 17.78
N GLN A 370 -9.39 -13.68 17.77
CA GLN A 370 -10.82 -13.90 18.04
C GLN A 370 -11.23 -13.36 19.42
N GLU A 371 -10.36 -13.45 20.43
CA GLU A 371 -10.65 -12.89 21.75
C GLU A 371 -10.76 -11.36 21.70
N ASP A 372 -9.89 -10.69 20.93
CA ASP A 372 -9.99 -9.24 20.71
C ASP A 372 -11.32 -8.88 20.02
N ILE A 373 -11.69 -9.64 18.98
CA ILE A 373 -12.94 -9.44 18.22
C ILE A 373 -14.17 -9.65 19.10
N GLU A 374 -14.22 -10.73 19.90
CA GLU A 374 -15.32 -10.99 20.82
C GLU A 374 -15.48 -9.86 21.85
N GLN A 375 -14.38 -9.28 22.34
CA GLN A 375 -14.42 -8.14 23.25
C GLN A 375 -14.95 -6.86 22.57
N ILE A 376 -14.59 -6.65 21.29
CA ILE A 376 -15.12 -5.55 20.47
C ILE A 376 -16.63 -5.71 20.26
N GLU A 377 -17.08 -6.89 19.84
CA GLU A 377 -18.49 -7.15 19.53
C GLU A 377 -19.39 -7.12 20.76
N GLN A 378 -18.93 -7.63 21.91
CA GLN A 378 -19.65 -7.50 23.18
C GLN A 378 -19.82 -6.03 23.58
N THR A 379 -18.81 -5.22 23.30
CA THR A 379 -18.86 -3.77 23.55
C THR A 379 -19.84 -3.09 22.59
N ALA A 380 -19.77 -3.36 21.29
CA ALA A 380 -20.68 -2.78 20.30
C ALA A 380 -22.14 -3.14 20.60
N THR A 381 -22.41 -4.38 21.02
CA THR A 381 -23.76 -4.82 21.43
C THR A 381 -24.23 -4.12 22.71
N ALA A 382 -23.32 -3.88 23.66
CA ALA A 382 -23.63 -3.07 24.85
C ALA A 382 -23.85 -1.58 24.49
N VAL A 383 -23.23 -1.09 23.42
CA VAL A 383 -23.41 0.26 22.86
C VAL A 383 -24.75 0.39 22.12
N GLU A 384 -25.20 -0.60 21.37
CA GLU A 384 -26.57 -0.58 20.77
C GLU A 384 -27.67 -0.68 21.84
N ALA A 385 -27.38 -1.22 23.01
CA ALA A 385 -28.27 -1.17 24.17
C ALA A 385 -28.30 0.21 24.89
N LEU A 386 -27.58 1.23 24.40
CA LEU A 386 -27.48 2.58 24.98
C LEU A 386 -28.68 3.49 24.66
N ASP A 387 -29.86 3.12 25.16
CA ASP A 387 -30.74 4.13 25.78
C ASP A 387 -30.49 4.20 27.31
N ALA A 388 -29.58 3.38 27.85
CA ALA A 388 -29.19 3.38 29.25
C ALA A 388 -27.78 3.95 29.44
N ALA A 389 -27.67 5.07 30.16
CA ALA A 389 -26.37 5.63 30.55
C ALA A 389 -25.53 4.59 31.35
N PRO A 390 -24.19 4.62 31.25
CA PRO A 390 -23.33 3.73 32.03
C PRO A 390 -23.69 3.80 33.52
N THR A 391 -23.76 2.66 34.19
CA THR A 391 -24.18 2.60 35.60
C THR A 391 -23.01 2.79 36.58
N GLY A 392 -21.78 2.75 36.08
CA GLY A 392 -20.57 2.93 36.88
C GLY A 392 -19.37 3.36 36.05
N PHE A 393 -18.29 3.70 36.73
CA PHE A 393 -16.99 3.92 36.09
C PHE A 393 -16.34 2.59 35.75
N ALA A 394 -15.75 2.49 34.56
CA ALA A 394 -14.95 1.33 34.17
C ALA A 394 -13.79 1.77 33.28
N LEU A 395 -12.60 1.23 33.54
CA LEU A 395 -11.50 1.19 32.57
C LEU A 395 -11.36 -0.25 32.06
N ARG A 396 -11.49 -0.44 30.75
CA ARG A 396 -11.40 -1.75 30.10
C ARG A 396 -9.97 -2.04 29.66
N GLN A 397 -9.70 -3.32 29.39
CA GLN A 397 -8.43 -3.72 28.80
C GLN A 397 -8.29 -3.09 27.42
N ASN A 398 -7.11 -2.57 27.09
CA ASN A 398 -6.83 -2.00 25.78
C ASN A 398 -6.78 -3.13 24.75
N PHE A 399 -7.14 -2.83 23.51
CA PHE A 399 -7.15 -3.80 22.43
C PHE A 399 -6.67 -3.18 21.10
N PRO A 400 -5.85 -3.89 20.31
CA PRO A 400 -5.21 -5.16 20.67
C PRO A 400 -4.25 -5.02 21.86
N ASN A 401 -3.98 -6.14 22.55
CA ASN A 401 -2.91 -6.23 23.54
C ASN A 401 -2.30 -7.65 23.55
N PRO A 402 -1.03 -7.84 23.10
CA PRO A 402 -0.09 -6.82 22.66
C PRO A 402 -0.51 -6.09 21.38
N PHE A 403 0.00 -4.87 21.18
CA PHE A 403 -0.21 -4.09 19.94
C PHE A 403 1.13 -3.66 19.34
N ASN A 404 1.16 -3.34 18.05
CA ASN A 404 2.37 -2.97 17.31
C ASN A 404 2.32 -1.55 16.70
N ALA A 405 1.14 -1.10 16.26
CA ALA A 405 0.91 0.22 15.69
C ALA A 405 0.13 1.12 16.64
N GLN A 406 -1.10 0.72 16.95
CA GLN A 406 -1.99 1.44 17.84
C GLN A 406 -2.83 0.49 18.69
N THR A 407 -3.36 1.00 19.78
CA THR A 407 -4.34 0.31 20.63
C THR A 407 -5.45 1.26 21.03
N LEU A 408 -6.65 0.73 21.26
CA LEU A 408 -7.79 1.46 21.76
C LEU A 408 -7.92 1.24 23.26
N ILE A 409 -8.05 2.34 24.01
CA ILE A 409 -8.32 2.34 25.44
C ILE A 409 -9.78 2.75 25.66
N GLN A 410 -10.59 1.82 26.14
CA GLN A 410 -12.00 2.07 26.41
C GLN A 410 -12.27 2.40 27.89
N TYR A 411 -13.11 3.39 28.14
CA TYR A 411 -13.61 3.70 29.47
C TYR A 411 -15.05 4.22 29.48
N GLU A 412 -15.71 4.06 30.63
CA GLU A 412 -17.11 4.41 30.86
C GLU A 412 -17.23 5.46 31.97
N LEU A 413 -18.07 6.47 31.74
CA LEU A 413 -18.41 7.53 32.70
C LEU A 413 -19.91 7.50 33.00
N PRO A 414 -20.34 7.28 34.25
CA PRO A 414 -21.75 7.25 34.62
C PRO A 414 -22.38 8.66 34.74
N ALA A 415 -21.55 9.69 34.85
CA ALA A 415 -21.96 11.09 34.97
C ALA A 415 -20.90 11.98 34.34
N ALA A 416 -21.30 13.19 33.95
CA ALA A 416 -20.36 14.18 33.43
C ALA A 416 -19.31 14.56 34.48
N GLY A 417 -18.05 14.71 34.06
CA GLY A 417 -16.94 14.95 34.98
C GLY A 417 -15.61 15.23 34.29
N SER A 418 -14.66 15.76 35.06
CA SER A 418 -13.28 15.94 34.59
C SER A 418 -12.54 14.61 34.62
N VAL A 419 -11.94 14.25 33.50
CA VAL A 419 -11.27 12.98 33.26
C VAL A 419 -9.85 13.22 32.79
N ARG A 420 -8.92 12.42 33.32
CA ARG A 420 -7.54 12.36 32.84
C ARG A 420 -7.18 10.92 32.49
N LEU A 421 -6.71 10.69 31.28
CA LEU A 421 -6.17 9.40 30.84
C LEU A 421 -4.69 9.57 30.47
N SER A 422 -3.81 8.84 31.16
CA SER A 422 -2.35 8.94 30.98
C SER A 422 -1.71 7.56 30.81
N VAL A 423 -0.65 7.51 30.02
CA VAL A 423 0.20 6.33 29.80
C VAL A 423 1.53 6.50 30.53
N PHE A 424 2.02 5.41 31.10
CA PHE A 424 3.25 5.33 31.90
C PHE A 424 4.12 4.17 31.42
N ASN A 425 5.43 4.33 31.48
CA ASN A 425 6.39 3.24 31.27
C ASN A 425 6.46 2.32 32.50
N ALA A 426 7.21 1.21 32.38
CA ALA A 426 7.43 0.26 33.48
C ALA A 426 8.07 0.87 34.75
N ALA A 427 8.74 2.02 34.65
CA ALA A 427 9.30 2.76 35.78
C ALA A 427 8.29 3.72 36.44
N GLY A 428 7.05 3.80 35.94
CA GLY A 428 6.00 4.68 36.43
C GLY A 428 6.13 6.14 35.98
N GLN A 429 7.03 6.43 35.02
CA GLN A 429 7.14 7.77 34.44
C GLN A 429 6.03 7.95 33.40
N ARG A 430 5.36 9.11 33.42
CA ARG A 430 4.32 9.44 32.44
C ARG A 430 4.97 9.64 31.07
N VAL A 431 4.51 8.87 30.09
CA VAL A 431 5.00 8.85 28.71
C VAL A 431 4.09 9.70 27.82
N ARG A 432 2.78 9.57 28.00
CA ARG A 432 1.78 10.26 27.18
C ARG A 432 0.59 10.71 28.01
N LEU A 433 0.09 11.92 27.79
CA LEU A 433 -1.24 12.36 28.22
C LEU A 433 -2.20 12.23 27.04
N LEU A 434 -3.22 11.37 27.15
CA LEU A 434 -4.17 11.12 26.08
C LEU A 434 -5.42 12.01 26.20
N VAL A 435 -5.91 12.21 27.42
CA VAL A 435 -7.13 12.97 27.71
C VAL A 435 -6.91 13.83 28.95
N GLU A 436 -7.32 15.10 28.90
CA GLU A 436 -7.45 16.01 30.04
C GLU A 436 -8.57 17.01 29.78
N GLU A 437 -9.82 16.60 30.00
CA GLU A 437 -11.00 17.41 29.68
C GLU A 437 -12.20 17.08 30.56
N HIS A 438 -13.25 17.89 30.43
CA HIS A 438 -14.55 17.61 31.04
C HIS A 438 -15.46 16.92 30.03
N GLN A 439 -15.86 15.68 30.32
CA GLN A 439 -16.61 14.82 29.42
C GLN A 439 -18.02 14.57 29.98
N ALA A 440 -18.98 14.31 29.10
CA ALA A 440 -20.34 13.92 29.47
C ALA A 440 -20.40 12.49 30.01
N ALA A 441 -21.56 12.04 30.48
CA ALA A 441 -21.77 10.62 30.74
C ALA A 441 -21.74 9.86 29.41
N GLY A 442 -21.05 8.73 29.35
CA GLY A 442 -20.93 7.97 28.12
C GLY A 442 -19.80 6.95 28.12
N LEU A 443 -19.70 6.25 26.99
CA LEU A 443 -18.62 5.32 26.68
C LEU A 443 -17.64 6.03 25.74
N TYR A 444 -16.36 5.88 26.02
CA TYR A 444 -15.27 6.55 25.31
C TYR A 444 -14.26 5.52 24.81
N LEU A 445 -13.78 5.71 23.59
CA LEU A 445 -12.69 4.97 22.97
C LEU A 445 -11.56 5.96 22.68
N GLN A 446 -10.39 5.76 23.31
CA GLN A 446 -9.24 6.63 23.14
C GLN A 446 -8.07 5.85 22.51
N PRO A 447 -7.66 6.19 21.27
CA PRO A 447 -6.49 5.56 20.65
C PRO A 447 -5.19 6.03 21.32
N TRP A 448 -4.20 5.13 21.34
CA TRP A 448 -2.80 5.42 21.57
C TRP A 448 -1.94 4.76 20.49
N ASP A 449 -1.06 5.54 19.88
CA ASP A 449 -0.19 5.21 18.73
C ASP A 449 1.22 4.75 19.13
N GLY A 450 1.43 4.44 20.41
CA GLY A 450 2.75 4.09 20.93
C GLY A 450 3.77 5.22 20.82
N ARG A 451 3.34 6.49 20.92
CA ARG A 451 4.23 7.67 20.98
C ARG A 451 4.13 8.40 22.33
N ASP A 452 5.19 9.13 22.66
CA ASP A 452 5.25 10.00 23.85
C ASP A 452 4.63 11.39 23.61
N ASP A 453 4.65 12.27 24.60
CA ASP A 453 4.12 13.65 24.51
C ASP A 453 4.75 14.50 23.38
N VAL A 454 5.99 14.20 22.97
CA VAL A 454 6.69 14.92 21.89
C VAL A 454 6.55 14.24 20.52
N GLY A 455 5.72 13.20 20.43
CA GLY A 455 5.41 12.48 19.20
C GLY A 455 6.47 11.47 18.80
N GLN A 456 7.41 11.12 19.69
CA GLN A 456 8.45 10.14 19.41
C GLN A 456 7.97 8.72 19.71
N PRO A 457 8.30 7.73 18.86
CA PRO A 457 8.00 6.33 19.13
C PRO A 457 8.66 5.84 20.42
N VAL A 458 7.90 5.17 21.29
CA VAL A 458 8.43 4.55 22.52
C VAL A 458 8.91 3.11 22.28
N ALA A 459 9.81 2.59 23.09
CA ALA A 459 10.39 1.25 22.88
C ALA A 459 9.36 0.12 23.11
N SER A 460 9.55 -1.03 22.45
CA SER A 460 8.81 -2.28 22.74
C SER A 460 8.93 -2.64 24.22
N GLY A 461 7.83 -3.05 24.85
CA GLY A 461 7.81 -3.38 26.27
C GLY A 461 6.46 -3.18 26.95
N ALA A 462 6.48 -3.31 28.29
CA ALA A 462 5.29 -3.16 29.12
C ALA A 462 5.05 -1.70 29.52
N TYR A 463 3.79 -1.27 29.40
CA TYR A 463 3.28 0.05 29.78
C TYR A 463 2.06 -0.09 30.68
N LEU A 464 1.70 1.00 31.36
CA LEU A 464 0.48 1.11 32.15
C LEU A 464 -0.31 2.32 31.67
N TYR A 465 -1.63 2.22 31.59
CA TYR A 465 -2.51 3.38 31.41
C TYR A 465 -3.41 3.53 32.62
N ARG A 466 -3.73 4.77 32.97
CA ARG A 466 -4.50 5.12 34.16
C ARG A 466 -5.57 6.17 33.83
N LEU A 467 -6.80 5.85 34.21
CA LEU A 467 -7.95 6.75 34.16
C LEU A 467 -8.18 7.35 35.55
N GLU A 468 -8.32 8.66 35.60
CA GLU A 468 -8.58 9.42 36.83
C GLU A 468 -9.82 10.31 36.63
N ALA A 469 -10.84 10.11 37.45
CA ALA A 469 -11.98 11.02 37.59
C ALA A 469 -12.00 11.54 39.04
N SER A 470 -11.05 12.45 39.33
CA SER A 470 -10.70 12.87 40.69
C SER A 470 -11.88 13.43 41.49
N ALA A 471 -12.79 14.17 40.84
CA ALA A 471 -13.98 14.72 41.49
C ALA A 471 -14.96 13.63 41.98
N ALA A 472 -14.95 12.46 41.34
CA ALA A 472 -15.74 11.28 41.72
C ALA A 472 -14.94 10.28 42.56
N GLY A 473 -13.67 10.57 42.88
CA GLY A 473 -12.80 9.66 43.64
C GLY A 473 -12.43 8.36 42.91
N PHE A 474 -12.58 8.31 41.59
CA PHE A 474 -12.29 7.12 40.79
C PHE A 474 -10.88 7.16 40.20
N VAL A 475 -10.12 6.08 40.41
CA VAL A 475 -8.82 5.84 39.77
C VAL A 475 -8.72 4.35 39.44
N GLN A 476 -8.43 4.03 38.19
CA GLN A 476 -8.15 2.66 37.75
C GLN A 476 -6.97 2.65 36.78
N ALA A 477 -6.13 1.61 36.85
CA ALA A 477 -5.02 1.42 35.95
C ALA A 477 -5.01 -0.02 35.39
N ARG A 478 -4.45 -0.18 34.20
CA ARG A 478 -4.26 -1.47 33.53
C ARG A 478 -2.94 -1.49 32.75
N GLY A 479 -2.43 -2.69 32.51
CA GLY A 479 -1.20 -2.91 31.74
C GLY A 479 -1.47 -3.15 30.27
N MET A 480 -0.50 -2.81 29.43
CA MET A 480 -0.47 -3.09 28.00
C MET A 480 0.94 -3.39 27.53
N VAL A 481 1.07 -4.09 26.42
CA VAL A 481 2.36 -4.48 25.82
C VAL A 481 2.43 -3.95 24.40
N LEU A 482 3.50 -3.18 24.12
CA LEU A 482 3.85 -2.72 22.77
C LEU A 482 4.93 -3.64 22.19
N VAL A 483 4.74 -4.11 20.96
CA VAL A 483 5.69 -4.93 20.21
C VAL A 483 5.95 -4.26 18.86
N ARG A 484 7.15 -3.69 18.71
CA ARG A 484 7.70 -3.20 17.44
C ARG A 484 8.87 -4.05 17.01
#